data_AF-A0A8W8KI97-F1
#
_entry.id   AF-A0A8W8KI97-F1
#
_cell.length_a   1.000
_cell.length_b   1.000
_cell.length_c   1.000
_cell.angle_alpha   90.00
_cell.angle_beta   90.00
_cell.angle_gamma   90.00
#
_symmetry.space_group_name_H-M   'P 1'
#
loop_
_entity.id
_entity.type
_entity.pdbx_description
1 polymer ?
#
loop_
_entity_poly.entity_id
_entity_poly.type
_entity_poly.pdbx_seq_one_letter_code
_entity_poly.pdbx_strand_id
1 'polypeptide(L)'
;MASLDGGPRKRRKTDDELLESFHDSFLCQNPSFADAIYRFKDITTGLGAFTIGSCNAADPDNGCSFNKAVCTIKPTQRVYAFANFFVDAFKMLKNFVTKKEIPSDMTQRMLDMTDNSMGSGLVQLAAKTIVQSFYYRQVYPERENSLIPGVGVSSTGLVFYFYDSVHDVLLGSSRFPLAAFSPFEINFTAVIALWMVLNHKYLCNGLSSVDIEKVPKAGFVTAARNKLHIYRAELRQGGVNFRLFTANSLDPLSFVNSKFILSDVLKDV
;
A
#
# COMPACT_ATOMS: atom_id res chain seq x y z
N MET A 1 -2.51 -73.18 -8.06
CA MET A 1 -3.35 -72.06 -8.54
C MET A 1 -3.60 -71.11 -7.39
N ALA A 2 -2.92 -69.95 -7.39
CA ALA A 2 -3.32 -68.80 -6.60
C ALA A 2 -2.91 -67.57 -7.41
N SER A 3 -3.89 -66.93 -8.06
CA SER A 3 -3.74 -65.69 -8.80
C SER A 3 -3.67 -64.55 -7.79
N LEU A 4 -2.53 -63.85 -7.72
CA LEU A 4 -2.40 -62.63 -6.94
C LEU A 4 -3.06 -61.48 -7.72
N ASP A 5 -4.13 -60.98 -7.14
CA ASP A 5 -4.98 -59.91 -7.63
C ASP A 5 -4.16 -58.59 -7.73
N GLY A 6 -3.84 -58.22 -8.96
CA GLY A 6 -3.14 -56.98 -9.29
C GLY A 6 -4.10 -55.81 -9.33
N GLY A 7 -4.51 -55.30 -8.17
CA GLY A 7 -5.25 -54.04 -8.08
C GLY A 7 -4.45 -52.89 -8.73
N PRO A 8 -5.11 -51.93 -9.40
CA PRO A 8 -4.40 -50.87 -10.13
C PRO A 8 -3.62 -49.99 -9.15
N ARG A 9 -2.29 -50.07 -9.21
CA ARG A 9 -1.41 -49.11 -8.53
C ARG A 9 -1.67 -47.73 -9.10
N LYS A 10 -2.36 -46.86 -8.34
CA LYS A 10 -2.48 -45.43 -8.66
C LYS A 10 -1.06 -44.86 -8.79
N ARG A 11 -0.68 -44.49 -10.02
CA ARG A 11 0.57 -43.81 -10.32
C ARG A 11 0.59 -42.50 -9.52
N ARG A 12 1.63 -42.27 -8.72
CA ARG A 12 1.84 -40.97 -8.07
C ARG A 12 2.14 -39.95 -9.17
N LYS A 13 1.40 -38.85 -9.16
CA LYS A 13 1.63 -37.73 -10.08
C LYS A 13 2.99 -37.10 -9.81
N THR A 14 3.66 -36.63 -10.86
CA THR A 14 4.86 -35.80 -10.72
C THR A 14 4.49 -34.41 -10.20
N ASP A 15 5.47 -33.64 -9.71
CA ASP A 15 5.24 -32.28 -9.23
C ASP A 15 4.68 -31.37 -10.34
N ASP A 16 5.14 -31.55 -11.58
CA ASP A 16 4.62 -30.84 -12.76
C ASP A 16 3.15 -31.20 -13.05
N GLU A 17 2.79 -32.50 -12.98
CA GLU A 17 1.42 -32.97 -13.18
C GLU A 17 0.48 -32.50 -12.05
N LEU A 18 0.99 -32.34 -10.83
CA LEU A 18 0.26 -31.75 -9.71
C LEU A 18 0.06 -30.25 -9.93
N LEU A 19 1.08 -29.56 -10.43
CA LEU A 19 1.03 -28.13 -10.68
C LEU A 19 0.06 -27.77 -11.81
N GLU A 20 0.11 -28.51 -12.92
CA GLU A 20 -0.85 -28.36 -14.02
C GLU A 20 -2.28 -28.67 -13.55
N SER A 21 -2.46 -29.76 -12.79
CA SER A 21 -3.77 -30.14 -12.25
C SER A 21 -4.33 -29.09 -11.28
N PHE A 22 -3.46 -28.46 -10.47
CA PHE A 22 -3.85 -27.35 -9.61
C PHE A 22 -4.22 -26.12 -10.44
N HIS A 23 -3.39 -25.76 -11.42
CA HIS A 23 -3.59 -24.61 -12.28
C HIS A 23 -4.93 -24.65 -13.00
N ASP A 24 -5.23 -25.78 -13.66
CA ASP A 24 -6.49 -25.98 -14.38
C ASP A 24 -7.69 -25.98 -13.42
N SER A 25 -7.56 -26.65 -12.27
CA SER A 25 -8.61 -26.68 -11.25
C SER A 25 -8.88 -25.29 -10.69
N PHE A 26 -7.84 -24.51 -10.42
CA PHE A 26 -7.94 -23.18 -9.83
C PHE A 26 -8.60 -22.20 -10.80
N LEU A 27 -8.14 -22.13 -12.06
CA LEU A 27 -8.72 -21.22 -13.05
C LEU A 27 -10.17 -21.60 -13.41
N CYS A 28 -10.48 -22.90 -13.47
CA CYS A 28 -11.84 -23.37 -13.71
C CYS A 28 -12.79 -22.98 -12.57
N GLN A 29 -12.34 -23.05 -11.32
CA GLN A 29 -13.13 -22.66 -10.15
C GLN A 29 -13.19 -21.14 -9.95
N ASN A 30 -12.26 -20.37 -10.53
CA ASN A 30 -12.13 -18.94 -10.30
C ASN A 30 -12.02 -18.16 -11.64
N PRO A 31 -13.05 -18.21 -12.51
CA PRO A 31 -13.00 -17.56 -13.82
C PRO A 31 -12.76 -16.04 -13.72
N SER A 32 -13.23 -15.40 -12.65
CA SER A 32 -13.04 -13.97 -12.39
C SER A 32 -11.59 -13.58 -12.04
N PHE A 33 -10.71 -14.54 -11.71
CA PHE A 33 -9.30 -14.29 -11.44
C PHE A 33 -8.56 -13.81 -12.70
N ALA A 34 -8.81 -14.44 -13.84
CA ALA A 34 -8.19 -14.06 -15.11
C ALA A 34 -8.63 -12.64 -15.51
N ASP A 35 -9.92 -12.34 -15.41
CA ASP A 35 -10.48 -11.01 -15.69
C ASP A 35 -9.89 -9.94 -14.75
N ALA A 36 -9.71 -10.27 -13.46
CA ALA A 36 -9.13 -9.37 -12.48
C ALA A 36 -7.70 -8.95 -12.85
N ILE A 37 -6.90 -9.84 -13.46
CA ILE A 37 -5.57 -9.50 -13.94
C ILE A 37 -5.66 -8.43 -15.03
N TYR A 38 -6.55 -8.58 -16.01
CA TYR A 38 -6.65 -7.61 -17.12
C TYR A 38 -7.08 -6.20 -16.67
N ARG A 39 -7.84 -6.09 -15.57
CA ARG A 39 -8.30 -4.80 -15.01
C ARG A 39 -7.18 -3.86 -14.55
N PHE A 40 -5.97 -4.36 -14.28
CA PHE A 40 -4.84 -3.52 -13.84
C PHE A 40 -4.25 -2.61 -14.93
N LYS A 41 -4.69 -2.79 -16.18
CA LYS A 41 -4.41 -1.88 -17.30
C LYS A 41 -5.43 -0.75 -17.41
N ASP A 42 -6.57 -0.89 -16.76
CA ASP A 42 -7.68 0.05 -16.88
C ASP A 42 -7.52 1.24 -15.93
N ILE A 43 -8.09 2.38 -16.32
CA ILE A 43 -8.09 3.58 -15.49
C ILE A 43 -8.83 3.39 -14.16
N THR A 44 -9.76 2.44 -14.07
CA THR A 44 -10.56 2.16 -12.86
C THR A 44 -9.74 1.63 -11.70
N THR A 45 -8.63 0.92 -12.00
CA THR A 45 -7.65 0.46 -11.01
C THR A 45 -6.42 1.36 -10.96
N GLY A 46 -6.40 2.42 -11.79
CA GLY A 46 -5.28 3.32 -11.95
C GLY A 46 -4.94 4.09 -10.68
N LEU A 47 -3.73 4.60 -10.66
CA LEU A 47 -3.21 5.48 -9.62
C LEU A 47 -3.24 6.92 -10.12
N GLY A 48 -4.06 7.74 -9.48
CA GLY A 48 -4.09 9.18 -9.71
C GLY A 48 -2.90 9.84 -9.03
N ALA A 49 -2.29 10.84 -9.69
CA ALA A 49 -1.29 11.68 -9.05
C ALA A 49 -1.96 12.79 -8.24
N PHE A 50 -1.38 13.12 -7.09
CA PHE A 50 -1.91 14.12 -6.15
C PHE A 50 -0.88 15.20 -5.85
N THR A 51 -1.36 16.42 -5.67
CA THR A 51 -0.60 17.50 -5.03
C THR A 51 -1.01 17.65 -3.58
N ILE A 52 -0.08 18.10 -2.74
CA ILE A 52 -0.31 18.36 -1.32
C ILE A 52 -0.59 19.86 -1.17
N GLY A 53 -1.74 20.19 -0.59
CA GLY A 53 -2.13 21.57 -0.32
C GLY A 53 -1.50 22.09 0.97
N SER A 54 -2.05 21.66 2.09
CA SER A 54 -1.55 21.93 3.44
C SER A 54 -1.17 20.61 4.10
N CYS A 55 0.01 20.55 4.72
CA CYS A 55 0.34 19.44 5.59
C CYS A 55 0.90 19.97 6.90
N ASN A 56 0.25 19.64 8.01
CA ASN A 56 0.68 20.10 9.33
C ASN A 56 2.04 19.50 9.73
N ALA A 57 2.49 18.41 9.11
CA ALA A 57 3.85 17.90 9.29
C ALA A 57 4.92 18.77 8.60
N ALA A 58 4.53 19.52 7.56
CA ALA A 58 5.40 20.44 6.84
C ALA A 58 5.40 21.86 7.44
N ASP A 59 4.51 22.14 8.39
CA ASP A 59 4.39 23.46 9.02
C ASP A 59 5.69 23.83 9.78
N PRO A 60 6.33 24.98 9.46
CA PRO A 60 7.58 25.39 10.09
C PRO A 60 7.42 25.74 11.57
N ASP A 61 6.27 26.27 11.99
CA ASP A 61 6.10 26.91 13.30
C ASP A 61 5.26 26.04 14.25
N ASN A 62 4.24 25.34 13.74
CA ASN A 62 3.27 24.55 14.52
C ASN A 62 3.21 23.07 14.10
N GLY A 63 4.33 22.54 13.61
CA GLY A 63 4.43 21.18 13.11
C GLY A 63 4.05 20.11 14.15
N CYS A 64 3.25 19.11 13.76
CA CYS A 64 2.84 18.04 14.67
C CYS A 64 3.71 16.77 14.55
N SER A 65 3.62 15.89 15.54
CA SER A 65 4.17 14.54 15.46
C SER A 65 3.48 13.73 14.34
N PHE A 66 4.21 12.83 13.67
CA PHE A 66 3.70 12.12 12.48
C PHE A 66 2.49 11.23 12.72
N ASN A 67 2.34 10.69 13.93
CA ASN A 67 1.13 9.95 14.31
C ASN A 67 -0.13 10.82 14.34
N LYS A 68 0.00 12.15 14.29
CA LYS A 68 -1.07 13.14 14.23
C LYS A 68 -1.05 13.95 12.93
N ALA A 69 -0.18 13.58 11.97
CA ALA A 69 -0.01 14.30 10.73
C ALA A 69 -1.19 14.09 9.77
N VAL A 70 -1.57 15.17 9.11
CA VAL A 70 -2.72 15.29 8.21
C VAL A 70 -2.25 16.16 7.05
N CYS A 71 -2.28 15.62 5.83
CA CYS A 71 -2.02 16.36 4.60
C CYS A 71 -3.27 16.47 3.72
N THR A 72 -3.75 17.68 3.43
CA THR A 72 -4.77 17.86 2.40
C THR A 72 -4.17 17.54 1.04
N ILE A 73 -4.87 16.70 0.28
CA ILE A 73 -4.45 16.24 -1.05
C ILE A 73 -5.45 16.70 -2.09
N LYS A 74 -4.97 17.07 -3.27
CA LYS A 74 -5.79 17.45 -4.42
C LYS A 74 -5.43 16.55 -5.59
N PRO A 75 -6.41 15.87 -6.20
CA PRO A 75 -6.14 15.06 -7.38
C PRO A 75 -5.70 15.95 -8.54
N THR A 76 -4.75 15.46 -9.32
CA THR A 76 -4.41 16.03 -10.62
C THR A 76 -5.24 15.35 -11.71
N GLN A 77 -5.10 15.79 -12.96
CA GLN A 77 -5.72 15.14 -14.12
C GLN A 77 -4.96 13.90 -14.61
N ARG A 78 -3.82 13.55 -14.00
CA ARG A 78 -2.97 12.43 -14.43
C ARG A 78 -3.33 11.17 -13.66
N VAL A 79 -3.67 10.12 -14.39
CA VAL A 79 -3.88 8.77 -13.88
C VAL A 79 -2.97 7.81 -14.65
N TYR A 80 -2.31 6.92 -13.93
CA TYR A 80 -1.40 5.92 -14.47
C TYR A 80 -1.98 4.53 -14.22
N ALA A 81 -1.85 3.62 -15.17
CA ALA A 81 -2.26 2.23 -14.95
C ALA A 81 -1.45 1.63 -13.79
N PHE A 82 -2.12 0.88 -12.92
CA PHE A 82 -1.47 0.24 -11.78
C PHE A 82 -0.33 -0.69 -12.23
N ALA A 83 -0.55 -1.40 -13.35
CA ALA A 83 0.43 -2.29 -13.97
C ALA A 83 1.73 -1.57 -14.39
N ASN A 84 1.73 -0.25 -14.58
CA ASN A 84 2.97 0.48 -14.90
C ASN A 84 3.96 0.44 -13.73
N PHE A 85 3.50 0.40 -12.48
CA PHE A 85 4.40 0.36 -11.32
C PHE A 85 4.76 -1.07 -10.90
N PHE A 86 4.07 -2.07 -11.43
CA PHE A 86 4.19 -3.49 -11.10
C PHE A 86 4.34 -4.34 -12.36
N VAL A 87 5.18 -3.89 -13.30
CA VAL A 87 5.30 -4.48 -14.64
C VAL A 87 5.66 -5.95 -14.56
N ASP A 88 6.63 -6.31 -13.72
CA ASP A 88 7.11 -7.69 -13.66
C ASP A 88 6.14 -8.62 -12.94
N ALA A 89 5.45 -8.12 -11.90
CA ALA A 89 4.35 -8.84 -11.26
C ALA A 89 3.20 -9.08 -12.25
N PHE A 90 2.88 -8.09 -13.07
CA PHE A 90 1.83 -8.21 -14.08
C PHE A 90 2.22 -9.23 -15.17
N LYS A 91 3.46 -9.20 -15.65
CA LYS A 91 3.97 -10.22 -16.59
C LYS A 91 3.90 -11.61 -15.98
N MET A 92 4.28 -11.76 -14.72
CA MET A 92 4.20 -13.01 -13.97
C MET A 92 2.77 -13.55 -13.91
N LEU A 93 1.81 -12.73 -13.49
CA LEU A 93 0.39 -13.11 -13.41
C LEU A 93 -0.19 -13.45 -14.80
N LYS A 94 0.20 -12.70 -15.84
CA LYS A 94 -0.21 -12.98 -17.20
C LYS A 94 0.36 -14.31 -17.70
N ASN A 95 1.64 -14.59 -17.43
CA ASN A 95 2.27 -15.86 -17.80
C ASN A 95 1.65 -17.03 -17.04
N PHE A 96 1.31 -16.84 -15.75
CA PHE A 96 0.55 -17.84 -15.00
C PHE A 96 -0.75 -18.18 -15.72
N VAL A 97 -1.58 -17.19 -16.08
CA VAL A 97 -2.87 -17.46 -16.76
C VAL A 97 -2.70 -18.03 -18.18
N THR A 98 -1.75 -17.51 -18.96
CA THR A 98 -1.68 -17.80 -20.42
C THR A 98 -0.74 -18.94 -20.78
N LYS A 99 0.29 -19.19 -19.96
CA LYS A 99 1.37 -20.15 -20.23
C LYS A 99 1.53 -21.22 -19.16
N LYS A 100 0.79 -21.15 -18.05
CA LYS A 100 0.92 -22.03 -16.87
C LYS A 100 2.31 -22.00 -16.21
N GLU A 101 3.08 -20.94 -16.45
CA GLU A 101 4.42 -20.77 -15.90
C GLU A 101 4.37 -20.09 -14.53
N ILE A 102 5.12 -20.63 -13.56
CA ILE A 102 5.41 -19.97 -12.28
C ILE A 102 6.90 -19.65 -12.25
N PRO A 103 7.32 -18.43 -11.85
CA PRO A 103 8.74 -18.11 -11.70
C PRO A 103 9.38 -19.01 -10.64
N SER A 104 10.58 -19.50 -10.93
CA SER A 104 11.33 -20.44 -10.09
C SER A 104 11.91 -19.85 -8.81
N ASP A 105 11.77 -18.54 -8.57
CA ASP A 105 12.44 -17.83 -7.49
C ASP A 105 11.48 -16.88 -6.76
N MET A 106 10.82 -17.36 -5.70
CA MET A 106 10.07 -16.52 -4.77
C MET A 106 10.31 -17.01 -3.35
N THR A 107 11.31 -16.44 -2.69
CA THR A 107 11.53 -16.66 -1.26
C THR A 107 10.45 -15.89 -0.47
N GLN A 108 9.56 -16.66 0.15
CA GLN A 108 8.36 -16.19 0.83
C GLN A 108 8.70 -15.61 2.22
N ARG A 109 8.24 -14.39 2.52
CA ARG A 109 8.12 -13.88 3.91
C ARG A 109 6.80 -13.14 4.07
N MET A 110 5.92 -13.71 4.91
CA MET A 110 4.72 -13.05 5.45
C MET A 110 5.14 -11.98 6.47
N LEU A 111 4.37 -10.88 6.54
CA LEU A 111 4.50 -9.88 7.61
C LEU A 111 3.11 -9.52 8.15
N ASP A 112 3.03 -9.51 9.47
CA ASP A 112 1.85 -9.20 10.27
C ASP A 112 1.45 -7.72 10.16
N MET A 113 0.14 -7.46 10.15
CA MET A 113 -0.43 -6.13 10.31
C MET A 113 -1.39 -6.13 11.50
N THR A 114 -1.10 -5.29 12.50
CA THR A 114 -2.02 -4.92 13.58
C THR A 114 -2.69 -3.58 13.28
N ASP A 115 -4.02 -3.59 13.42
CA ASP A 115 -4.95 -2.50 13.19
C ASP A 115 -5.05 -1.57 14.41
N ASN A 116 -5.45 -0.31 14.20
CA ASN A 116 -6.11 0.53 15.22
C ASN A 116 -6.68 1.82 14.59
N SER A 117 -7.98 1.73 14.29
CA SER A 117 -9.07 2.72 14.44
C SER A 117 -9.07 4.07 13.68
N MET A 118 -10.29 4.60 13.53
CA MET A 118 -10.79 5.34 12.38
C MET A 118 -11.14 6.80 12.71
N GLY A 119 -10.72 7.73 11.83
CA GLY A 119 -11.20 9.12 11.75
C GLY A 119 -10.24 10.00 10.91
N SER A 120 -10.69 10.55 9.78
CA SER A 120 -9.85 11.23 8.74
C SER A 120 -8.80 10.35 8.03
N GLY A 121 -9.00 9.03 8.04
CA GLY A 121 -7.96 8.02 7.77
C GLY A 121 -7.20 8.15 6.45
N LEU A 122 -7.80 8.63 5.35
CA LEU A 122 -7.11 8.74 4.06
C LEU A 122 -6.03 9.82 4.05
N VAL A 123 -6.33 10.95 4.69
CA VAL A 123 -5.41 12.08 4.78
C VAL A 123 -4.25 11.77 5.74
N GLN A 124 -4.55 11.07 6.84
CA GLN A 124 -3.52 10.55 7.73
C GLN A 124 -2.71 9.44 7.06
N LEU A 125 -3.33 8.59 6.24
CA LEU A 125 -2.65 7.56 5.48
C LEU A 125 -1.67 8.16 4.47
N ALA A 126 -2.07 9.19 3.73
CA ALA A 126 -1.17 9.92 2.84
C ALA A 126 0.02 10.51 3.61
N ALA A 127 -0.23 11.17 4.75
CA ALA A 127 0.82 11.71 5.61
C ALA A 127 1.77 10.60 6.11
N LYS A 128 1.24 9.49 6.62
CA LYS A 128 2.03 8.33 7.05
C LYS A 128 2.86 7.76 5.91
N THR A 129 2.30 7.66 4.71
CA THR A 129 2.98 7.13 3.52
C THR A 129 4.17 8.01 3.13
N ILE A 130 4.01 9.33 3.18
CA ILE A 130 5.09 10.29 2.91
C ILE A 130 6.26 10.07 3.87
N VAL A 131 5.97 10.03 5.17
CA VAL A 131 6.97 9.85 6.22
C VAL A 131 7.66 8.51 6.11
N GLN A 132 6.87 7.46 5.86
CA GLN A 132 7.37 6.10 5.69
C GLN A 132 8.35 6.03 4.50
N SER A 133 8.08 6.74 3.41
CA SER A 133 9.00 6.82 2.27
C SER A 133 10.35 7.42 2.62
N PHE A 134 10.35 8.56 3.34
CA PHE A 134 11.59 9.18 3.81
C PHE A 134 12.36 8.27 4.76
N TYR A 135 11.66 7.63 5.70
CA TYR A 135 12.28 6.69 6.64
C TYR A 135 12.87 5.48 5.92
N TYR A 136 12.15 4.89 4.97
CA TYR A 136 12.69 3.78 4.17
C TYR A 136 13.92 4.18 3.38
N ARG A 137 13.96 5.40 2.83
CA ARG A 137 15.13 5.92 2.11
C ARG A 137 16.33 6.13 3.03
N GLN A 138 16.10 6.57 4.27
CA GLN A 138 17.14 6.72 5.28
C GLN A 138 17.75 5.37 5.69
N VAL A 139 16.91 4.34 5.86
CA VAL A 139 17.36 3.01 6.33
C VAL A 139 17.95 2.15 5.21
N TYR A 140 17.44 2.29 3.98
CA TYR A 140 17.84 1.49 2.81
C TYR A 140 18.19 2.38 1.60
N PRO A 141 19.21 3.24 1.70
CA PRO A 141 19.56 4.20 0.65
C PRO A 141 20.00 3.55 -0.67
N GLU A 142 20.49 2.31 -0.62
CA GLU A 142 20.95 1.52 -1.76
C GLU A 142 19.83 1.00 -2.66
N ARG A 143 18.57 1.00 -2.18
CA ARG A 143 17.44 0.50 -2.97
C ARG A 143 17.11 1.45 -4.11
N GLU A 144 16.98 0.90 -5.31
CA GLU A 144 16.61 1.65 -6.52
C GLU A 144 15.14 2.10 -6.49
N ASN A 145 14.23 1.24 -6.04
CA ASN A 145 12.82 1.57 -5.92
C ASN A 145 12.57 2.47 -4.69
N SER A 146 12.16 3.71 -4.95
CA SER A 146 11.83 4.71 -3.93
C SER A 146 10.32 4.90 -3.75
N LEU A 147 9.49 4.18 -4.50
CA LEU A 147 8.03 4.26 -4.42
C LEU A 147 7.50 3.37 -3.27
N ILE A 148 7.23 4.01 -2.13
CA ILE A 148 6.86 3.31 -0.89
C ILE A 148 5.34 3.32 -0.71
N PRO A 149 4.68 2.15 -0.51
CA PRO A 149 3.25 2.08 -0.34
C PRO A 149 2.79 2.35 1.10
N GLY A 150 1.57 2.84 1.22
CA GLY A 150 0.74 2.80 2.42
C GLY A 150 -0.63 2.20 2.09
N VAL A 151 -1.10 1.30 2.95
CA VAL A 151 -2.37 0.57 2.78
C VAL A 151 -3.40 1.10 3.77
N GLY A 152 -4.56 1.49 3.25
CA GLY A 152 -5.74 1.77 4.06
C GLY A 152 -6.71 0.61 3.96
N VAL A 153 -7.16 0.11 5.11
CA VAL A 153 -8.15 -0.96 5.21
C VAL A 153 -9.38 -0.42 5.91
N SER A 154 -10.55 -0.82 5.44
CA SER A 154 -11.83 -0.54 6.11
C SER A 154 -12.81 -1.66 5.81
N SER A 155 -13.94 -1.66 6.51
CA SER A 155 -15.00 -2.66 6.36
C SER A 155 -15.53 -2.81 4.93
N THR A 156 -15.38 -1.78 4.10
CA THR A 156 -15.93 -1.74 2.74
C THR A 156 -14.88 -1.94 1.64
N GLY A 157 -13.59 -2.19 1.95
CA GLY A 157 -12.54 -2.11 0.91
C GLY A 157 -11.16 -1.61 1.35
N LEU A 158 -10.25 -1.64 0.37
CA LEU A 158 -8.86 -1.21 0.45
C LEU A 158 -8.64 0.09 -0.34
N VAL A 159 -7.61 0.83 0.04
CA VAL A 159 -7.05 1.93 -0.74
C VAL A 159 -5.53 1.91 -0.61
N PHE A 160 -4.84 2.39 -1.63
CA PHE A 160 -3.38 2.44 -1.65
C PHE A 160 -2.92 3.86 -1.91
N TYR A 161 -1.96 4.33 -1.12
CA TYR A 161 -1.15 5.48 -1.47
C TYR A 161 0.28 5.02 -1.71
N PHE A 162 0.99 5.71 -2.58
CA PHE A 162 2.40 5.49 -2.80
C PHE A 162 3.11 6.83 -2.82
N TYR A 163 4.25 6.90 -2.17
CA TYR A 163 5.05 8.12 -2.18
C TYR A 163 6.51 7.83 -2.50
N ASP A 164 7.03 8.56 -3.48
CA ASP A 164 8.44 8.60 -3.83
C ASP A 164 9.06 9.89 -3.29
N SER A 165 9.86 9.77 -2.23
CA SER A 165 10.52 10.89 -1.56
C SER A 165 11.73 11.44 -2.31
N VAL A 166 12.26 10.71 -3.29
CA VAL A 166 13.35 11.17 -4.17
C VAL A 166 12.79 12.08 -5.24
N HIS A 167 11.70 11.67 -5.87
CA HIS A 167 11.09 12.39 -6.98
C HIS A 167 9.96 13.34 -6.56
N ASP A 168 9.59 13.36 -5.26
CA ASP A 168 8.47 14.13 -4.69
C ASP A 168 7.17 13.82 -5.44
N VAL A 169 6.78 12.54 -5.52
CA VAL A 169 5.59 12.08 -6.24
C VAL A 169 4.65 11.33 -5.29
N LEU A 170 3.38 11.76 -5.24
CA LEU A 170 2.31 11.11 -4.48
C LEU A 170 1.27 10.53 -5.45
N LEU A 171 1.08 9.22 -5.37
CA LEU A 171 0.07 8.49 -6.13
C LEU A 171 -0.96 7.89 -5.17
N GLY A 172 -2.22 7.82 -5.60
CA GLY A 172 -3.30 7.23 -4.81
C GLY A 172 -4.26 6.46 -5.70
N SER A 173 -4.77 5.35 -5.18
CA SER A 173 -5.73 4.52 -5.88
C SER A 173 -7.16 4.97 -5.64
N SER A 174 -8.06 4.56 -6.55
CA SER A 174 -9.48 4.45 -6.21
C SER A 174 -9.69 3.38 -5.13
N ARG A 175 -10.88 3.33 -4.56
CA ARG A 175 -11.25 2.31 -3.58
C ARG A 175 -11.38 0.94 -4.26
N PHE A 176 -10.74 -0.08 -3.72
CA PHE A 176 -10.92 -1.49 -4.10
C PHE A 176 -11.90 -2.16 -3.15
N PRO A 177 -13.14 -2.50 -3.57
CA PRO A 177 -14.10 -3.21 -2.73
C PRO A 177 -13.55 -4.60 -2.35
N LEU A 178 -13.68 -5.01 -1.09
CA LEU A 178 -13.26 -6.35 -0.63
C LEU A 178 -14.24 -7.44 -1.08
N ALA A 179 -15.53 -7.14 -1.06
CA ALA A 179 -16.59 -8.00 -1.58
C ALA A 179 -16.90 -7.65 -3.05
N ALA A 180 -17.19 -8.67 -3.85
CA ALA A 180 -17.74 -8.51 -5.20
C ALA A 180 -19.23 -8.11 -5.14
N PHE A 181 -19.85 -7.88 -6.31
CA PHE A 181 -21.27 -7.50 -6.42
C PHE A 181 -22.24 -8.59 -5.90
N SER A 182 -21.77 -9.81 -5.68
CA SER A 182 -22.50 -10.93 -5.07
C SER A 182 -22.12 -11.07 -3.59
N PRO A 183 -23.08 -11.32 -2.68
CA PRO A 183 -22.76 -11.60 -1.29
C PRO A 183 -21.82 -12.82 -1.19
N PHE A 184 -20.77 -12.69 -0.38
CA PHE A 184 -19.75 -13.72 -0.08
C PHE A 184 -18.67 -14.00 -1.14
N GLU A 185 -18.64 -13.28 -2.27
CA GLU A 185 -17.52 -13.40 -3.22
C GLU A 185 -16.41 -12.40 -2.93
N ILE A 186 -15.16 -12.89 -2.87
CA ILE A 186 -13.97 -12.05 -2.71
C ILE A 186 -13.65 -11.37 -4.05
N ASN A 187 -13.36 -10.07 -4.01
CA ASN A 187 -12.88 -9.36 -5.19
C ASN A 187 -11.41 -9.68 -5.47
N PHE A 188 -11.15 -10.55 -6.46
CA PHE A 188 -9.78 -10.90 -6.87
C PHE A 188 -8.94 -9.69 -7.27
N THR A 189 -9.54 -8.62 -7.81
CA THR A 189 -8.80 -7.39 -8.12
C THR A 189 -8.22 -6.78 -6.85
N ALA A 190 -8.97 -6.77 -5.74
CA ALA A 190 -8.49 -6.28 -4.45
C ALA A 190 -7.40 -7.18 -3.86
N VAL A 191 -7.58 -8.51 -3.94
CA VAL A 191 -6.60 -9.50 -3.46
C VAL A 191 -5.28 -9.38 -4.21
N ILE A 192 -5.33 -9.35 -5.55
CA ILE A 192 -4.14 -9.25 -6.40
C ILE A 192 -3.43 -7.90 -6.16
N ALA A 193 -4.18 -6.79 -6.04
CA ALA A 193 -3.61 -5.48 -5.74
C ALA A 193 -2.89 -5.48 -4.39
N LEU A 194 -3.53 -6.02 -3.36
CA LEU A 194 -2.95 -6.13 -2.02
C LEU A 194 -1.69 -7.00 -2.03
N TRP A 195 -1.72 -8.15 -2.72
CA TRP A 195 -0.55 -9.02 -2.86
C TRP A 195 0.62 -8.28 -3.53
N MET A 196 0.37 -7.56 -4.62
CA MET A 196 1.40 -6.74 -5.28
C MET A 196 1.98 -5.70 -4.31
N VAL A 197 1.13 -4.97 -3.58
CA VAL A 197 1.54 -3.90 -2.66
C VAL A 197 2.34 -4.42 -1.47
N LEU A 198 1.89 -5.50 -0.83
CA LEU A 198 2.60 -6.10 0.29
C LEU A 198 3.98 -6.63 -0.12
N ASN A 199 4.12 -7.06 -1.38
CA ASN A 199 5.37 -7.53 -1.96
C ASN A 199 6.10 -6.47 -2.81
N HIS A 200 5.81 -5.17 -2.63
CA HIS A 200 6.37 -4.08 -3.45
C HIS A 200 7.90 -4.11 -3.53
N LYS A 201 8.59 -4.60 -2.49
CA LYS A 201 10.05 -4.71 -2.45
C LYS A 201 10.62 -5.54 -3.60
N TYR A 202 9.86 -6.50 -4.11
CA TYR A 202 10.26 -7.42 -5.18
C TYR A 202 9.44 -7.20 -6.46
N LEU A 203 8.21 -6.73 -6.31
CA LEU A 203 7.23 -6.66 -7.40
C LEU A 203 7.03 -5.26 -7.97
N CYS A 204 7.44 -4.21 -7.25
CA CYS A 204 7.28 -2.83 -7.70
C CYS A 204 8.55 -2.37 -8.42
N ASN A 205 8.36 -1.91 -9.65
CA ASN A 205 9.41 -1.34 -10.52
C ASN A 205 9.59 0.17 -10.27
N GLY A 206 8.87 0.74 -9.31
CA GLY A 206 8.89 2.18 -9.03
C GLY A 206 8.45 3.00 -10.24
N LEU A 207 9.04 4.18 -10.41
CA LEU A 207 8.73 5.11 -11.51
C LEU A 207 9.50 4.81 -12.81
N SER A 208 10.20 3.68 -12.92
CA SER A 208 11.09 3.38 -14.05
C SER A 208 10.39 3.25 -15.42
N SER A 209 9.10 2.92 -15.42
CA SER A 209 8.29 2.72 -16.63
C SER A 209 7.54 3.97 -17.09
N VAL A 210 7.63 5.08 -16.33
CA VAL A 210 6.94 6.33 -16.61
C VAL A 210 7.94 7.46 -16.84
N ASP A 211 7.55 8.43 -17.67
CA ASP A 211 8.32 9.65 -17.89
C ASP A 211 8.22 10.55 -16.65
N ILE A 212 9.22 10.47 -15.76
CA ILE A 212 9.25 11.13 -14.44
C ILE A 212 9.07 12.65 -14.56
N GLU A 213 9.60 13.26 -15.62
CA GLU A 213 9.49 14.71 -15.85
C GLU A 213 8.05 15.15 -16.16
N LYS A 214 7.21 14.22 -16.64
CA LYS A 214 5.78 14.45 -16.88
C LYS A 214 4.89 14.08 -15.70
N VAL A 215 5.44 13.47 -14.65
CA VAL A 215 4.69 13.11 -13.44
C VAL A 215 4.53 14.34 -12.55
N PRO A 216 3.30 14.74 -12.18
CA PRO A 216 3.08 15.86 -11.28
C PRO A 216 3.79 15.66 -9.94
N LYS A 217 4.52 16.69 -9.50
CA LYS A 217 5.16 16.72 -8.19
C LYS A 217 4.12 16.95 -7.09
N ALA A 218 4.30 16.28 -5.96
CA ALA A 218 3.44 16.36 -4.80
C ALA A 218 3.59 17.70 -4.06
N GLY A 219 4.77 18.32 -4.10
CA GLY A 219 5.05 19.60 -3.45
C GLY A 219 5.40 19.49 -1.97
N PHE A 220 5.55 18.29 -1.42
CA PHE A 220 5.89 18.12 -0.01
C PHE A 220 7.29 18.62 0.28
N VAL A 221 8.26 18.29 -0.57
CA VAL A 221 9.66 18.70 -0.42
C VAL A 221 9.77 20.24 -0.35
N THR A 222 9.01 20.93 -1.19
CA THR A 222 8.95 22.40 -1.18
C THR A 222 8.28 22.93 0.09
N ALA A 223 7.15 22.35 0.50
CA ALA A 223 6.43 22.77 1.70
C ALA A 223 7.27 22.56 2.97
N ALA A 224 7.96 21.43 3.07
CA ALA A 224 8.76 21.04 4.23
C ALA A 224 10.22 21.56 4.18
N ARG A 225 10.57 22.47 3.26
CA ARG A 225 11.96 22.89 2.97
C ARG A 225 12.80 23.20 4.21
N ASN A 226 12.21 23.86 5.22
CA ASN A 226 12.91 24.27 6.45
C ASN A 226 13.23 23.09 7.38
N LYS A 227 12.48 21.99 7.27
CA LYS A 227 12.59 20.78 8.09
C LYS A 227 13.01 19.55 7.30
N LEU A 228 13.29 19.70 6.00
CA LEU A 228 13.59 18.59 5.11
C LEU A 228 14.81 17.77 5.56
N HIS A 229 15.78 18.39 6.25
CA HIS A 229 16.91 17.70 6.86
C HIS A 229 16.46 16.65 7.89
N ILE A 230 15.43 16.95 8.69
CA ILE A 230 14.85 16.02 9.66
C ILE A 230 14.30 14.79 8.94
N TYR A 231 13.55 15.00 7.86
CA TYR A 231 12.99 13.91 7.05
C TYR A 231 14.06 13.04 6.41
N ARG A 232 15.19 13.64 5.99
CA ARG A 232 16.25 12.92 5.27
C ARG A 232 17.20 12.14 6.19
N ALA A 233 17.39 12.59 7.43
CA ALA A 233 18.49 12.08 8.27
C ALA A 233 18.12 11.82 9.73
N GLU A 234 17.01 12.35 10.25
CA GLU A 234 16.73 12.36 11.69
C GLU A 234 15.44 11.62 12.05
N LEU A 235 14.82 10.91 11.10
CA LEU A 235 13.65 10.09 11.39
C LEU A 235 14.05 8.89 12.27
N ARG A 236 13.27 8.66 13.33
CA ARG A 236 13.46 7.54 14.28
C ARG A 236 12.23 6.66 14.30
N GLN A 237 12.44 5.34 14.32
CA GLN A 237 11.37 4.36 14.46
C GLN A 237 10.88 4.34 15.91
N GLY A 238 9.56 4.35 16.13
CA GLY A 238 8.99 4.17 17.47
C GLY A 238 9.00 5.43 18.34
N GLY A 239 7.95 6.24 18.21
CA GLY A 239 7.57 7.23 19.22
C GLY A 239 6.37 6.76 20.05
N VAL A 240 6.43 5.57 20.67
CA VAL A 240 5.56 5.22 21.81
C VAL A 240 6.37 5.43 23.10
N ASN A 241 6.80 6.69 23.30
CA ASN A 241 7.23 7.30 24.57
C ASN A 241 7.95 8.63 24.26
N PHE A 242 7.19 9.71 24.06
CA PHE A 242 7.73 11.05 24.29
C PHE A 242 7.51 11.41 25.75
N ARG A 243 8.50 11.12 26.59
CA ARG A 243 8.93 12.03 27.65
C ARG A 243 10.43 11.91 27.80
N LEU A 244 11.13 12.95 27.37
CA LEU A 244 12.22 13.55 28.14
C LEU A 244 12.16 15.06 27.88
N PHE A 245 11.04 15.67 28.28
CA PHE A 245 11.18 16.94 28.98
C PHE A 245 11.53 16.58 30.42
N THR A 246 12.48 17.33 30.92
CA THR A 246 13.21 17.21 32.18
C THR A 246 12.36 16.77 33.36
N ALA A 247 13.01 15.98 34.23
CA ALA A 247 12.53 15.58 35.55
C ALA A 247 11.71 16.68 36.23
N ASN A 248 10.41 16.42 36.39
CA ASN A 248 9.75 16.40 37.67
C ASN A 248 8.40 15.70 37.50
N SER A 249 8.12 14.82 38.45
CA SER A 249 6.85 14.14 38.74
C SER A 249 5.61 14.83 38.15
N LEU A 250 4.71 14.05 37.53
CA LEU A 250 3.25 14.25 37.61
C LEU A 250 2.49 13.04 36.99
N ASP A 251 1.98 12.24 37.94
CA ASP A 251 0.79 11.38 38.03
C ASP A 251 0.14 10.73 36.76
N PRO A 252 -0.03 9.38 36.72
CA PRO A 252 -0.67 8.66 35.60
C PRO A 252 -2.17 8.95 35.38
N LEU A 253 -2.84 9.67 36.29
CA LEU A 253 -4.28 9.97 36.18
C LEU A 253 -4.61 11.16 35.26
N SER A 254 -3.62 11.84 34.68
CA SER A 254 -3.85 12.96 33.75
C SER A 254 -4.18 12.55 32.29
N PHE A 255 -4.13 11.25 31.95
CA PHE A 255 -4.38 10.78 30.57
C PHE A 255 -5.84 10.46 30.23
N VAL A 256 -6.78 10.67 31.17
CA VAL A 256 -8.22 10.50 30.93
C VAL A 256 -8.95 11.79 31.28
N ASN A 257 -8.71 12.85 30.51
CA ASN A 257 -9.67 13.90 30.17
C ASN A 257 -8.95 15.12 29.58
N SER A 258 -9.07 15.32 28.28
CA SER A 258 -9.28 16.67 27.77
C SER A 258 -10.47 16.63 26.82
N LYS A 259 -11.54 17.22 27.32
CA LYS A 259 -12.83 17.41 26.67
C LYS A 259 -12.66 17.96 25.26
N PHE A 260 -13.46 17.43 24.34
CA PHE A 260 -14.04 18.21 23.25
C PHE A 260 -14.62 19.50 23.86
N ILE A 261 -13.98 20.63 23.63
CA ILE A 261 -14.65 21.92 23.68
C ILE A 261 -15.09 22.20 22.25
N LEU A 262 -16.32 21.79 21.94
CA LEU A 262 -17.16 22.58 21.04
C LEU A 262 -17.51 23.85 21.83
N SER A 263 -16.99 24.98 21.41
CA SER A 263 -17.54 26.29 21.79
C SER A 263 -17.89 27.04 20.52
N ASP A 264 -19.17 26.97 20.20
CA ASP A 264 -20.03 27.98 19.59
C ASP A 264 -19.37 29.19 18.91
N VAL A 265 -19.59 29.30 17.60
CA VAL A 265 -19.99 30.56 16.98
C VAL A 265 -21.08 30.25 15.94
N LEU A 266 -22.31 30.05 16.41
CA LEU A 266 -23.47 30.60 15.71
C LEU A 266 -23.80 31.90 16.42
N LYS A 267 -23.37 33.01 15.81
CA LYS A 267 -23.94 34.33 16.08
C LYS A 267 -24.88 34.66 14.93
N ASP A 268 -26.13 34.91 15.31
CA ASP A 268 -27.09 35.80 14.67
C ASP A 268 -27.49 35.50 13.22
N VAL A 269 -28.62 34.77 13.07
CA VAL A 269 -29.92 35.22 12.51
C VAL A 269 -30.84 34.00 12.37
#